data_AF-A0AAD5X7X9-F1
#
_entry.id   AF-A0AAD5X7X9-F1
#
_cell.length_a   1.000
_cell.length_b   1.000
_cell.length_c   1.000
_cell.angle_alpha   90.00
_cell.angle_beta   90.00
_cell.angle_gamma   90.00
#
_symmetry.space_group_name_H-M   'P 1'
#
loop_
_entity.id
_entity.type
_entity.pdbx_description
1 polymer ?
#
loop_
_entity_poly.entity_id
_entity_poly.type
_entity_poly.pdbx_seq_one_letter_code
_entity_poly.pdbx_strand_id
1 'polypeptide(L)'
;MEVDPVTRLTRGLQATQYSERQRAILETATLLKNADRETLNNGVFLLADAWRDSSDSFTKTIILKALTILVTTAAAAESINAAIVVAKVKVVMLSNDYAARALTLRLYGLLAHLVDDNIEMHHVIIESLESKNPLEYNAAIFATDKSAKTSMFLREIVAKISYIVDQQGPDTCTKLIRILSHMHRDSKAAREIQTLSSILSTTLNELIAVSCLENLASLARVAAHHFKEIDLQRISLILNPTVQIDRMEKSQLPKLSKAVELLAILCKTRRFAQYVFSTGGNNNIGESVGSVSADVLVTLILKCEDQDAVASCCALYCLMMEFRKDDNLRRDALERICYFLRSCNDKDREKCIAAAVVVSKILPHIYTQLVISTTHNLSQLVFNEPLAFKAFKVRRNVFQKKHAKKFFCR
;
A
#
# COMPACT_ATOMS: atom_id res chain seq x y z
N MET A 1 -24.21 44.68 -15.46
CA MET A 1 -23.96 44.07 -14.13
C MET A 1 -23.67 42.60 -14.36
N GLU A 2 -22.62 42.09 -13.74
CA GLU A 2 -22.45 40.64 -13.58
C GLU A 2 -23.54 40.15 -12.61
N VAL A 3 -24.19 39.02 -12.93
CA VAL A 3 -25.29 38.51 -12.11
C VAL A 3 -24.69 37.74 -10.94
N ASP A 4 -25.05 38.12 -9.71
CA ASP A 4 -24.66 37.42 -8.48
C ASP A 4 -24.83 35.89 -8.66
N PRO A 5 -23.78 35.08 -8.38
CA PRO A 5 -23.85 33.64 -8.54
C PRO A 5 -24.97 33.00 -7.69
N VAL A 6 -25.30 33.49 -6.51
CA VAL A 6 -26.35 32.89 -5.66
C VAL A 6 -27.74 33.08 -6.30
N THR A 7 -28.03 34.29 -6.79
CA THR A 7 -29.24 34.61 -7.58
C THR A 7 -29.27 33.85 -8.91
N ARG A 8 -28.11 33.62 -9.54
CA ARG A 8 -27.99 32.81 -10.77
C ARG A 8 -28.31 31.34 -10.51
N LEU A 9 -27.75 30.76 -9.45
CA LEU A 9 -28.02 29.39 -9.01
C LEU A 9 -29.51 29.20 -8.69
N THR A 10 -30.10 30.13 -7.94
CA THR A 10 -31.51 30.07 -7.53
C THR A 10 -32.44 29.92 -8.73
N ARG A 11 -32.26 30.75 -9.77
CA ARG A 11 -33.00 30.64 -11.04
C ARG A 11 -32.67 29.35 -11.81
N GLY A 12 -31.40 28.95 -11.82
CA GLY A 12 -30.94 27.70 -12.46
C GLY A 12 -31.56 26.44 -11.86
N LEU A 13 -31.72 26.38 -10.54
CA LEU A 13 -32.36 25.27 -9.83
C LEU A 13 -33.85 25.16 -10.16
N GLN A 14 -34.53 26.30 -10.36
CA GLN A 14 -35.94 26.39 -10.75
C GLN A 14 -36.19 26.07 -12.24
N ALA A 15 -35.15 25.94 -13.07
CA ALA A 15 -35.30 25.65 -14.49
C ALA A 15 -36.01 24.31 -14.73
N THR A 16 -37.02 24.33 -15.61
CA THR A 16 -37.78 23.15 -16.04
C THR A 16 -36.97 22.28 -17.01
N GLN A 17 -36.10 22.89 -17.81
CA GLN A 17 -35.22 22.17 -18.73
C GLN A 17 -34.00 21.59 -17.99
N TYR A 18 -33.84 20.27 -18.09
CA TYR A 18 -32.77 19.48 -17.49
C TYR A 18 -31.36 19.97 -17.89
N SER A 19 -31.18 20.35 -19.16
CA SER A 19 -29.94 20.91 -19.73
C SER A 19 -29.62 22.29 -19.19
N GLU A 20 -30.63 23.16 -19.05
CA GLU A 20 -30.48 24.51 -18.49
C GLU A 20 -30.11 24.45 -17.00
N ARG A 21 -30.81 23.60 -16.22
CA ARG A 21 -30.49 23.33 -14.81
C ARG A 21 -29.06 22.83 -14.65
N GLN A 22 -28.65 21.84 -15.46
CA GLN A 22 -27.28 21.33 -15.44
C GLN A 22 -26.25 22.44 -15.73
N ARG A 23 -26.49 23.23 -16.78
CA ARG A 23 -25.58 24.30 -17.19
C ARG A 23 -25.46 25.37 -16.11
N ALA A 24 -26.58 25.83 -15.55
CA ALA A 24 -26.60 26.86 -14.53
C ALA A 24 -25.90 26.42 -13.23
N ILE A 25 -26.14 25.18 -12.76
CA ILE A 25 -25.46 24.64 -11.57
C ILE A 25 -23.94 24.56 -11.79
N LEU A 26 -23.48 23.99 -12.91
CA LEU A 26 -22.06 23.76 -13.16
C LEU A 26 -21.28 25.06 -13.45
N GLU A 27 -21.82 25.96 -14.27
CA GLU A 27 -21.17 27.26 -14.50
C GLU A 27 -21.13 28.08 -13.20
N THR A 28 -22.19 28.04 -12.38
CA THR A 28 -22.17 28.78 -11.11
C THR A 28 -21.17 28.20 -10.11
N ALA A 29 -20.97 26.88 -10.08
CA ALA A 29 -19.90 26.27 -9.29
C ALA A 29 -18.50 26.75 -9.71
N THR A 30 -18.27 27.02 -11.01
CA THR A 30 -16.99 27.61 -11.46
C THR A 30 -16.81 29.08 -11.06
N LEU A 31 -17.89 29.83 -10.82
CA LEU A 31 -17.85 31.20 -10.30
C LEU A 31 -17.66 31.22 -8.78
N LEU A 32 -18.48 30.46 -8.04
CA LEU A 32 -18.43 30.37 -6.56
C LEU A 32 -17.05 29.94 -6.04
N LYS A 33 -16.30 29.16 -6.82
CA LYS A 33 -14.91 28.75 -6.52
C LYS A 33 -13.97 29.93 -6.18
N ASN A 34 -14.21 31.10 -6.78
CA ASN A 34 -13.39 32.31 -6.59
C ASN A 34 -14.15 33.40 -5.80
N ALA A 35 -15.33 33.10 -5.26
CA ALA A 35 -16.13 34.05 -4.49
C ALA A 35 -15.61 34.18 -3.06
N ASP A 36 -16.10 35.19 -2.34
CA ASP A 36 -15.87 35.31 -0.90
C ASP A 36 -16.54 34.16 -0.11
N ARG A 37 -16.17 34.03 1.17
CA ARG A 37 -16.64 32.95 2.03
C ARG A 37 -18.16 32.94 2.24
N GLU A 38 -18.83 34.09 2.30
CA GLU A 38 -20.27 34.16 2.53
C GLU A 38 -21.03 33.73 1.28
N THR A 39 -20.70 34.33 0.13
CA THR A 39 -21.27 33.98 -1.18
C THR A 39 -21.08 32.50 -1.52
N LEU A 40 -19.87 31.95 -1.27
CA LEU A 40 -19.57 30.53 -1.44
C LEU A 40 -20.45 29.64 -0.56
N ASN A 41 -20.58 29.95 0.74
CA ASN A 41 -21.41 29.15 1.65
C ASN A 41 -22.90 29.26 1.31
N ASN A 42 -23.40 30.45 0.99
CA ASN A 42 -24.79 30.65 0.56
C ASN A 42 -25.13 29.83 -0.70
N GLY A 43 -24.26 29.85 -1.71
CA GLY A 43 -24.40 29.00 -2.89
C GLY A 43 -24.35 27.50 -2.58
N VAL A 44 -23.43 27.07 -1.72
CA VAL A 44 -23.29 25.67 -1.29
C VAL A 44 -24.46 25.19 -0.42
N PHE A 45 -25.06 26.06 0.39
CA PHE A 45 -26.26 25.73 1.16
C PHE A 45 -27.49 25.57 0.25
N LEU A 46 -27.67 26.43 -0.76
CA LEU A 46 -28.71 26.23 -1.78
C LEU A 46 -28.54 24.91 -2.54
N LEU A 47 -27.29 24.52 -2.86
CA LEU A 47 -27.01 23.20 -3.43
C LEU A 47 -27.38 22.06 -2.46
N ALA A 48 -27.17 22.23 -1.16
CA ALA A 48 -27.51 21.22 -0.13
C ALA A 48 -29.02 21.12 0.15
N ASP A 49 -29.75 22.24 0.11
CA ASP A 49 -31.22 22.25 0.19
C ASP A 49 -31.83 21.62 -1.07
N ALA A 50 -31.36 22.00 -2.27
CA ALA A 50 -31.78 21.36 -3.52
C ALA A 50 -31.40 19.86 -3.58
N TRP A 51 -30.32 19.44 -2.91
CA TRP A 51 -30.01 18.02 -2.74
C TRP A 51 -31.05 17.31 -1.87
N ARG A 52 -31.45 17.90 -0.75
CA ARG A 52 -32.50 17.33 0.11
C ARG A 52 -33.83 17.23 -0.64
N ASP A 53 -34.25 18.31 -1.29
CA ASP A 53 -35.62 18.49 -1.76
C ASP A 53 -35.87 17.91 -3.17
N SER A 54 -34.81 17.56 -3.93
CA SER A 54 -34.95 16.90 -5.24
C SER A 54 -35.44 15.45 -5.11
N SER A 55 -36.45 15.07 -5.87
CA SER A 55 -36.86 13.66 -6.01
C SER A 55 -35.99 12.87 -6.99
N ASP A 56 -35.27 13.55 -7.90
CA ASP A 56 -34.51 12.90 -8.96
C ASP A 56 -33.00 12.76 -8.65
N SER A 57 -32.49 11.53 -8.84
CA SER A 57 -31.06 11.23 -8.70
C SER A 57 -30.18 11.88 -9.78
N PHE A 58 -30.78 12.44 -10.86
CA PHE A 58 -30.04 13.21 -11.87
C PHE A 58 -29.58 14.56 -11.29
N THR A 59 -30.49 15.35 -10.69
CA THR A 59 -30.18 16.65 -10.06
C THR A 59 -29.11 16.48 -8.96
N LYS A 60 -29.22 15.44 -8.12
CA LYS A 60 -28.17 15.05 -7.17
C LYS A 60 -26.82 14.77 -7.85
N THR A 61 -26.81 14.08 -9.00
CA THR A 61 -25.59 13.81 -9.78
C THR A 61 -24.94 15.10 -10.33
N ILE A 62 -25.71 16.14 -10.69
CA ILE A 62 -25.14 17.45 -11.08
C ILE A 62 -24.56 18.14 -9.85
N ILE A 63 -25.29 18.18 -8.74
CA ILE A 63 -24.86 18.85 -7.51
C ILE A 63 -23.57 18.20 -6.98
N LEU A 64 -23.43 16.87 -7.06
CA LEU A 64 -22.21 16.16 -6.68
C LEU A 64 -21.01 16.61 -7.54
N LYS A 65 -21.20 16.82 -8.85
CA LYS A 65 -20.17 17.35 -9.75
C LYS A 65 -19.81 18.80 -9.43
N ALA A 66 -20.80 19.64 -9.13
CA ALA A 66 -20.59 21.04 -8.71
C ALA A 66 -19.81 21.13 -7.39
N LEU A 67 -20.21 20.37 -6.37
CA LEU A 67 -19.49 20.31 -5.09
C LEU A 67 -18.09 19.71 -5.27
N THR A 68 -17.89 18.76 -6.20
CA THR A 68 -16.55 18.27 -6.56
C THR A 68 -15.68 19.39 -7.14
N ILE A 69 -16.19 20.19 -8.07
CA ILE A 69 -15.46 21.33 -8.65
C ILE A 69 -14.99 22.30 -7.55
N LEU A 70 -15.86 22.65 -6.61
CA LEU A 70 -15.53 23.54 -5.49
C LEU A 70 -14.47 22.93 -4.56
N VAL A 71 -14.67 21.67 -4.15
CA VAL A 71 -13.79 20.97 -3.20
C VAL A 71 -12.42 20.62 -3.80
N THR A 72 -12.27 20.56 -5.13
CA THR A 72 -10.95 20.34 -5.77
C THR A 72 -9.94 21.48 -5.60
N THR A 73 -10.31 22.60 -4.97
CA THR A 73 -9.37 23.72 -4.68
C THR A 73 -9.38 24.14 -3.23
N ALA A 74 -8.21 24.06 -2.59
CA ALA A 74 -7.99 24.23 -1.15
C ALA A 74 -8.68 25.46 -0.55
N ALA A 75 -8.45 26.66 -1.11
CA ALA A 75 -9.03 27.91 -0.59
C ALA A 75 -10.58 27.91 -0.53
N ALA A 76 -11.24 27.28 -1.51
CA ALA A 76 -12.69 27.11 -1.49
C ALA A 76 -13.11 25.97 -0.55
N ALA A 77 -12.39 24.85 -0.55
CA ALA A 77 -12.65 23.70 0.33
C ALA A 77 -12.57 24.08 1.82
N GLU A 78 -11.52 24.78 2.24
CA GLU A 78 -11.30 25.28 3.61
C GLU A 78 -12.35 26.34 4.03
N SER A 79 -12.95 27.03 3.06
CA SER A 79 -13.96 28.06 3.30
C SER A 79 -15.38 27.49 3.52
N ILE A 80 -15.68 26.29 3.00
CA ILE A 80 -17.00 25.64 3.03
C ILE A 80 -17.29 25.09 4.44
N ASN A 81 -18.44 25.47 5.02
CA ASN A 81 -18.98 24.83 6.22
C ASN A 81 -19.64 23.49 5.85
N ALA A 82 -18.79 22.47 5.65
CA ALA A 82 -19.23 21.15 5.23
C ALA A 82 -20.12 20.45 6.28
N ALA A 83 -19.98 20.78 7.57
CA ALA A 83 -20.85 20.24 8.63
C ALA A 83 -22.33 20.61 8.42
N ILE A 84 -22.63 21.85 8.01
CA ILE A 84 -24.01 22.27 7.67
C ILE A 84 -24.52 21.56 6.40
N VAL A 85 -23.65 21.34 5.41
CA VAL A 85 -24.00 20.57 4.19
C VAL A 85 -24.37 19.13 4.56
N VAL A 86 -23.56 18.48 5.40
CA VAL A 86 -23.83 17.13 5.93
C VAL A 86 -25.16 17.08 6.68
N ALA A 87 -25.41 18.05 7.57
CA ALA A 87 -26.66 18.12 8.33
C ALA A 87 -27.91 18.30 7.45
N LYS A 88 -27.81 19.03 6.33
CA LYS A 88 -28.91 19.21 5.36
C LYS A 88 -29.20 17.95 4.54
N VAL A 89 -28.16 17.20 4.12
CA VAL A 89 -28.31 16.07 3.19
C VAL A 89 -28.53 14.71 3.88
N LYS A 90 -28.26 14.56 5.19
CA LYS A 90 -28.37 13.28 5.91
C LYS A 90 -29.76 12.64 5.88
N VAL A 91 -30.83 13.44 5.83
CA VAL A 91 -32.20 12.91 5.74
C VAL A 91 -32.45 12.09 4.47
N VAL A 92 -31.68 12.30 3.39
CA VAL A 92 -31.78 11.48 2.16
C VAL A 92 -31.36 10.02 2.41
N MET A 93 -30.56 9.75 3.44
CA MET A 93 -30.19 8.37 3.84
C MET A 93 -31.36 7.57 4.43
N LEU A 94 -32.48 8.21 4.74
CA LEU A 94 -33.74 7.56 5.14
C LEU A 94 -34.65 7.22 3.93
N SER A 95 -34.23 7.54 2.70
CA SER A 95 -35.05 7.31 1.50
C SER A 95 -34.94 5.88 0.95
N ASN A 96 -36.03 5.39 0.36
CA ASN A 96 -36.05 4.07 -0.29
C ASN A 96 -35.29 4.02 -1.64
N ASP A 97 -34.82 5.16 -2.17
CA ASP A 97 -34.01 5.19 -3.41
C ASP A 97 -32.53 4.90 -3.11
N TYR A 98 -32.10 3.69 -3.46
CA TYR A 98 -30.70 3.28 -3.41
C TYR A 98 -29.75 4.19 -4.22
N ALA A 99 -30.21 4.82 -5.30
CA ALA A 99 -29.38 5.74 -6.08
C ALA A 99 -29.18 7.07 -5.34
N ALA A 100 -30.23 7.65 -4.76
CA ALA A 100 -30.12 8.83 -3.91
C ALA A 100 -29.23 8.57 -2.68
N ARG A 101 -29.39 7.42 -2.02
CA ARG A 101 -28.52 7.01 -0.88
C ARG A 101 -27.08 6.79 -1.33
N ALA A 102 -26.84 6.10 -2.44
CA ALA A 102 -25.49 5.94 -3.02
C ALA A 102 -24.82 7.28 -3.35
N LEU A 103 -25.54 8.21 -4.00
CA LEU A 103 -25.03 9.54 -4.30
C LEU A 103 -24.72 10.34 -3.03
N THR A 104 -25.50 10.17 -1.97
CA THR A 104 -25.31 10.89 -0.70
C THR A 104 -24.09 10.33 0.06
N LEU A 105 -23.87 9.00 0.03
CA LEU A 105 -22.61 8.37 0.47
C LEU A 105 -21.39 8.87 -0.32
N ARG A 106 -21.51 9.06 -1.65
CA ARG A 106 -20.44 9.68 -2.46
C ARG A 106 -20.17 11.13 -2.06
N LEU A 107 -21.20 11.90 -1.71
CA LEU A 107 -21.04 13.26 -1.19
C LEU A 107 -20.30 13.28 0.16
N TYR A 108 -20.59 12.34 1.06
CA TYR A 108 -19.81 12.20 2.30
C TYR A 108 -18.36 11.84 2.04
N GLY A 109 -18.08 10.88 1.17
CA GLY A 109 -16.71 10.54 0.79
C GLY A 109 -15.95 11.69 0.11
N LEU A 110 -16.65 12.67 -0.48
CA LEU A 110 -16.04 13.91 -0.96
C LEU A 110 -15.70 14.85 0.22
N LEU A 111 -16.65 15.06 1.14
CA LEU A 111 -16.56 16.03 2.24
C LEU A 111 -15.81 15.54 3.49
N ALA A 112 -15.49 14.25 3.61
CA ALA A 112 -14.92 13.61 4.82
C ALA A 112 -13.52 14.12 5.25
N HIS A 113 -12.95 15.12 4.57
CA HIS A 113 -11.71 15.80 4.95
C HIS A 113 -11.92 17.28 5.36
N LEU A 114 -13.19 17.74 5.35
CA LEU A 114 -13.65 19.09 5.71
C LEU A 114 -14.64 19.05 6.88
N VAL A 115 -14.84 17.87 7.48
CA VAL A 115 -15.83 17.60 8.53
C VAL A 115 -15.14 16.79 9.61
N ASP A 116 -15.16 17.29 10.84
CA ASP A 116 -14.67 16.56 12.02
C ASP A 116 -15.53 15.32 12.30
N ASP A 117 -14.97 14.33 13.00
CA ASP A 117 -15.58 13.03 13.34
C ASP A 117 -17.09 13.08 13.64
N ASN A 118 -17.90 12.67 12.66
CA ASN A 118 -19.36 12.71 12.74
C ASN A 118 -19.91 11.30 12.98
N ILE A 119 -20.16 10.99 14.26
CA ILE A 119 -20.58 9.66 14.74
C ILE A 119 -21.89 9.18 14.07
N GLU A 120 -22.88 10.07 13.87
CA GLU A 120 -24.10 9.70 13.13
C GLU A 120 -23.77 9.21 11.72
N MET A 121 -22.87 9.92 11.03
CA MET A 121 -22.45 9.54 9.68
C MET A 121 -21.57 8.29 9.64
N HIS A 122 -20.78 8.05 10.68
CA HIS A 122 -20.03 6.80 10.85
C HIS A 122 -20.99 5.61 10.93
N HIS A 123 -22.05 5.70 11.74
CA HIS A 123 -23.09 4.66 11.82
C HIS A 123 -23.79 4.43 10.47
N VAL A 124 -24.22 5.50 9.79
CA VAL A 124 -24.86 5.40 8.47
C VAL A 124 -23.95 4.74 7.41
N ILE A 125 -22.63 5.00 7.45
CA ILE A 125 -21.67 4.34 6.54
C ILE A 125 -21.51 2.84 6.90
N ILE A 126 -21.52 2.49 8.20
CA ILE A 126 -21.49 1.10 8.68
C ILE A 126 -22.73 0.33 8.25
N GLU A 127 -23.92 0.94 8.34
CA GLU A 127 -25.20 0.34 7.94
C GLU A 127 -25.29 0.15 6.42
N SER A 128 -24.91 1.15 5.62
CA SER A 128 -24.90 1.03 4.15
C SER A 128 -23.87 0.01 3.62
N LEU A 129 -22.92 -0.46 4.44
CA LEU A 129 -22.06 -1.62 4.13
C LEU A 129 -22.76 -2.98 4.30
N GLU A 130 -23.98 -3.02 4.84
CA GLU A 130 -24.85 -4.21 4.81
C GLU A 130 -25.83 -4.20 3.61
N SER A 131 -25.81 -3.14 2.80
CA SER A 131 -26.76 -2.99 1.70
C SER A 131 -26.58 -4.06 0.62
N LYS A 132 -27.68 -4.75 0.31
CA LYS A 132 -27.77 -5.70 -0.80
C LYS A 132 -27.73 -5.03 -2.18
N ASN A 133 -27.82 -3.69 -2.26
CA ASN A 133 -27.76 -2.97 -3.52
C ASN A 133 -26.30 -2.61 -3.87
N PRO A 134 -25.77 -3.05 -5.03
CA PRO A 134 -24.36 -2.83 -5.37
C PRO A 134 -23.98 -1.36 -5.59
N LEU A 135 -24.92 -0.47 -5.92
CA LEU A 135 -24.66 0.97 -6.08
C LEU A 135 -24.41 1.63 -4.72
N GLU A 136 -25.29 1.37 -3.76
CA GLU A 136 -25.15 1.87 -2.38
C GLU A 136 -23.90 1.26 -1.72
N TYR A 137 -23.73 -0.05 -1.82
CA TYR A 137 -22.59 -0.74 -1.23
C TYR A 137 -21.23 -0.25 -1.76
N ASN A 138 -21.06 -0.09 -3.08
CA ASN A 138 -19.82 0.49 -3.64
C ASN A 138 -19.66 1.99 -3.29
N ALA A 139 -20.74 2.71 -2.94
CA ALA A 139 -20.64 4.07 -2.42
C ALA A 139 -20.27 4.10 -0.93
N ALA A 140 -20.76 3.16 -0.13
CA ALA A 140 -20.38 2.99 1.27
C ALA A 140 -18.89 2.64 1.41
N ILE A 141 -18.38 1.73 0.57
CA ILE A 141 -16.93 1.43 0.47
C ILE A 141 -16.12 2.71 0.16
N PHE A 142 -16.59 3.56 -0.75
CA PHE A 142 -15.92 4.82 -1.08
C PHE A 142 -15.97 5.84 0.07
N ALA A 143 -17.12 6.00 0.72
CA ALA A 143 -17.26 6.85 1.90
C ALA A 143 -16.34 6.38 3.04
N THR A 144 -16.18 5.07 3.18
CA THR A 144 -15.30 4.43 4.16
C THR A 144 -13.82 4.70 3.87
N ASP A 145 -13.32 4.45 2.64
CA ASP A 145 -11.93 4.76 2.24
C ASP A 145 -11.56 6.23 2.50
N LYS A 146 -12.53 7.13 2.33
CA LYS A 146 -12.31 8.57 2.48
C LYS A 146 -12.31 9.00 3.94
N SER A 147 -13.29 8.57 4.72
CA SER A 147 -13.39 8.89 6.16
C SER A 147 -12.23 8.26 6.94
N ALA A 148 -11.79 7.06 6.56
CA ALA A 148 -10.65 6.37 7.16
C ALA A 148 -9.31 7.13 7.09
N LYS A 149 -9.17 8.13 6.21
CA LYS A 149 -7.92 8.90 6.05
C LYS A 149 -7.77 10.05 7.03
N THR A 150 -8.86 10.45 7.68
CA THR A 150 -9.00 11.73 8.38
C THR A 150 -9.59 11.60 9.77
N SER A 151 -10.49 10.63 9.99
CA SER A 151 -11.28 10.48 11.22
C SER A 151 -10.88 9.26 12.06
N MET A 152 -11.30 9.25 13.33
CA MET A 152 -11.15 8.11 14.24
C MET A 152 -12.07 6.92 13.89
N PHE A 153 -13.02 7.11 12.97
CA PHE A 153 -13.92 6.09 12.39
C PHE A 153 -13.23 4.77 12.04
N LEU A 154 -11.99 4.85 11.57
CA LEU A 154 -11.22 3.68 11.18
C LEU A 154 -11.09 2.65 12.33
N ARG A 155 -11.24 3.06 13.59
CA ARG A 155 -11.20 2.16 14.75
C ARG A 155 -12.48 1.34 14.97
N GLU A 156 -13.62 1.85 14.51
CA GLU A 156 -14.92 1.18 14.56
C GLU A 156 -15.05 0.21 13.39
N ILE A 157 -14.69 0.66 12.18
CA ILE A 157 -14.92 -0.11 10.96
C ILE A 157 -13.99 -1.32 10.78
N VAL A 158 -12.83 -1.39 11.45
CA VAL A 158 -11.89 -2.52 11.31
C VAL A 158 -12.50 -3.87 11.66
N ALA A 159 -13.27 -3.94 12.75
CA ALA A 159 -13.97 -5.16 13.13
C ALA A 159 -15.02 -5.55 12.08
N LYS A 160 -15.71 -4.55 11.52
CA LYS A 160 -16.72 -4.72 10.47
C LYS A 160 -16.10 -5.18 9.15
N ILE A 161 -14.97 -4.60 8.74
CA ILE A 161 -14.20 -5.02 7.55
C ILE A 161 -13.75 -6.46 7.69
N SER A 162 -13.22 -6.87 8.85
CA SER A 162 -12.81 -8.25 9.08
C SER A 162 -13.98 -9.22 8.87
N TYR A 163 -15.15 -8.91 9.43
CA TYR A 163 -16.36 -9.73 9.28
C TYR A 163 -16.91 -9.76 7.84
N ILE A 164 -16.84 -8.65 7.11
CA ILE A 164 -17.34 -8.55 5.73
C ILE A 164 -16.38 -9.23 4.73
N VAL A 165 -15.06 -9.15 4.92
CA VAL A 165 -14.07 -9.74 4.01
C VAL A 165 -14.22 -11.26 3.89
N ASP A 166 -14.61 -11.94 4.96
CA ASP A 166 -14.86 -13.41 4.96
C ASP A 166 -16.12 -13.82 4.18
N GLN A 167 -16.95 -12.86 3.75
CA GLN A 167 -18.28 -13.10 3.14
C GLN A 167 -18.42 -12.52 1.72
N GLN A 168 -17.34 -11.99 1.12
CA GLN A 168 -17.41 -11.21 -0.12
C GLN A 168 -16.49 -11.73 -1.23
N GLY A 169 -16.79 -11.34 -2.48
CA GLY A 169 -15.95 -11.64 -3.63
C GLY A 169 -14.62 -10.87 -3.62
N PRO A 170 -13.56 -11.38 -4.29
CA PRO A 170 -12.19 -10.85 -4.17
C PRO A 170 -12.05 -9.37 -4.58
N ASP A 171 -12.80 -8.90 -5.58
CA ASP A 171 -12.82 -7.50 -6.00
C ASP A 171 -13.39 -6.54 -4.95
N THR A 172 -14.21 -7.07 -4.03
CA THR A 172 -14.72 -6.35 -2.87
C THR A 172 -13.73 -6.44 -1.71
N CYS A 173 -13.22 -7.64 -1.43
CA CYS A 173 -12.26 -7.85 -0.35
C CYS A 173 -10.99 -7.03 -0.53
N THR A 174 -10.42 -6.96 -1.73
CA THR A 174 -9.25 -6.12 -2.03
C THR A 174 -9.52 -4.61 -1.84
N LYS A 175 -10.72 -4.11 -2.17
CA LYS A 175 -11.12 -2.72 -1.84
C LYS A 175 -11.17 -2.50 -0.34
N LEU A 176 -11.85 -3.38 0.40
CA LEU A 176 -12.00 -3.28 1.86
C LEU A 176 -10.65 -3.40 2.59
N ILE A 177 -9.79 -4.31 2.15
CA ILE A 177 -8.42 -4.46 2.67
C ILE A 177 -7.64 -3.16 2.46
N ARG A 178 -7.68 -2.53 1.28
CA ARG A 178 -6.99 -1.24 1.03
C ARG A 178 -7.42 -0.10 1.96
N ILE A 179 -8.63 -0.12 2.52
CA ILE A 179 -9.08 0.86 3.53
C ILE A 179 -8.28 0.74 4.83
N LEU A 180 -7.88 -0.48 5.20
CA LEU A 180 -7.12 -0.72 6.43
C LEU A 180 -5.80 0.06 6.42
N SER A 181 -5.13 0.16 5.26
CA SER A 181 -3.80 0.77 5.08
C SER A 181 -3.62 2.19 5.63
N HIS A 182 -4.71 2.92 5.91
CA HIS A 182 -4.69 4.27 6.48
C HIS A 182 -4.42 4.28 8.00
N MET A 183 -4.45 3.12 8.68
CA MET A 183 -4.24 2.97 10.13
C MET A 183 -2.81 3.22 10.64
N HIS A 184 -1.84 3.39 9.74
CA HIS A 184 -0.42 3.69 10.07
C HIS A 184 -0.20 4.96 10.92
N ARG A 185 -1.27 5.68 11.28
CA ARG A 185 -1.29 6.97 12.00
C ARG A 185 -1.69 6.89 13.47
N ASP A 186 -2.23 5.76 13.95
CA ASP A 186 -2.61 5.58 15.37
C ASP A 186 -1.79 4.44 16.02
N SER A 187 -1.68 4.51 17.35
CA SER A 187 -1.22 3.49 18.32
C SER A 187 -1.82 2.07 18.16
N LYS A 188 -2.63 1.83 17.13
CA LYS A 188 -3.49 0.65 16.95
C LYS A 188 -3.17 -0.14 15.67
N ALA A 189 -2.10 0.21 14.94
CA ALA A 189 -1.55 -0.58 13.85
C ALA A 189 -1.34 -2.07 14.22
N ALA A 190 -1.08 -2.37 15.50
CA ALA A 190 -1.05 -3.75 16.02
C ALA A 190 -2.34 -4.55 15.76
N ARG A 191 -3.52 -3.91 15.75
CA ARG A 191 -4.80 -4.56 15.42
C ARG A 191 -4.88 -4.87 13.93
N GLU A 192 -4.51 -3.90 13.09
CA GLU A 192 -4.47 -4.09 11.64
C GLU A 192 -3.57 -5.26 11.24
N ILE A 193 -2.35 -5.31 11.78
CA ILE A 193 -1.39 -6.39 11.52
C ILE A 193 -1.99 -7.75 11.89
N GLN A 194 -2.73 -7.83 13.00
CA GLN A 194 -3.41 -9.06 13.42
C GLN A 194 -4.58 -9.43 12.48
N THR A 195 -5.41 -8.47 12.06
CA THR A 195 -6.50 -8.69 11.08
C THR A 195 -5.95 -9.13 9.72
N LEU A 196 -4.99 -8.38 9.16
CA LEU A 196 -4.36 -8.70 7.87
C LEU A 196 -3.63 -10.04 7.90
N SER A 197 -2.86 -10.33 8.95
CA SER A 197 -2.18 -11.63 9.10
C SER A 197 -3.16 -12.78 9.34
N SER A 198 -4.36 -12.52 9.87
CA SER A 198 -5.43 -13.53 9.97
C SER A 198 -6.02 -13.84 8.60
N ILE A 199 -6.48 -12.81 7.86
CA ILE A 199 -7.02 -12.94 6.49
C ILE A 199 -5.99 -13.60 5.56
N LEU A 200 -4.72 -13.21 5.68
CA LEU A 200 -3.61 -13.78 4.91
C LEU A 200 -3.37 -15.27 5.21
N SER A 201 -3.74 -15.76 6.40
CA SER A 201 -3.63 -17.17 6.77
C SER A 201 -4.83 -18.04 6.36
N THR A 202 -6.00 -17.43 6.09
CA THR A 202 -7.20 -18.14 5.62
C THR A 202 -7.43 -18.04 4.11
N THR A 203 -6.92 -17.00 3.44
CA THR A 203 -7.17 -16.77 2.02
C THR A 203 -6.39 -17.72 1.09
N LEU A 204 -7.15 -18.48 0.29
CA LEU A 204 -6.63 -19.18 -0.89
C LEU A 204 -6.55 -18.25 -2.13
N ASN A 205 -7.21 -17.08 -2.11
CA ASN A 205 -7.23 -16.16 -3.23
C ASN A 205 -5.96 -15.28 -3.27
N GLU A 206 -5.29 -15.28 -4.41
CA GLU A 206 -4.03 -14.54 -4.61
C GLU A 206 -4.19 -13.01 -4.58
N LEU A 207 -5.24 -12.45 -5.19
CA LEU A 207 -5.45 -10.99 -5.18
C LEU A 207 -5.67 -10.46 -3.75
N ILE A 208 -6.40 -11.21 -2.93
CA ILE A 208 -6.56 -10.93 -1.49
C ILE A 208 -5.21 -11.05 -0.77
N ALA A 209 -4.43 -12.12 -1.01
CA ALA A 209 -3.12 -12.32 -0.38
C ALA A 209 -2.13 -11.20 -0.72
N VAL A 210 -2.03 -10.81 -2.00
CA VAL A 210 -1.19 -9.69 -2.46
C VAL A 210 -1.62 -8.40 -1.78
N SER A 211 -2.92 -8.07 -1.77
CA SER A 211 -3.41 -6.84 -1.14
C SER A 211 -3.15 -6.81 0.38
N CYS A 212 -3.19 -7.95 1.07
CA CYS A 212 -2.78 -8.05 2.48
C CYS A 212 -1.28 -7.81 2.66
N LEU A 213 -0.45 -8.40 1.80
CA LEU A 213 1.02 -8.25 1.85
C LEU A 213 1.47 -6.81 1.51
N GLU A 214 0.84 -6.15 0.53
CA GLU A 214 1.10 -4.74 0.21
C GLU A 214 0.81 -3.81 1.40
N ASN A 215 -0.32 -4.01 2.09
CA ASN A 215 -0.66 -3.26 3.29
C ASN A 215 0.30 -3.55 4.45
N LEU A 216 0.58 -4.83 4.74
CA LEU A 216 1.55 -5.22 5.76
C LEU A 216 2.93 -4.63 5.46
N ALA A 217 3.36 -4.57 4.20
CA ALA A 217 4.61 -3.92 3.79
C ALA A 217 4.56 -2.40 4.04
N SER A 218 3.42 -1.74 3.79
CA SER A 218 3.21 -0.34 4.15
C SER A 218 3.37 -0.11 5.67
N LEU A 219 2.71 -0.92 6.49
CA LEU A 219 2.80 -0.87 7.95
C LEU A 219 4.20 -1.18 8.46
N ALA A 220 4.89 -2.16 7.88
CA ALA A 220 6.24 -2.52 8.27
C ALA A 220 7.23 -1.35 8.10
N ARG A 221 6.99 -0.41 7.17
CA ARG A 221 7.84 0.79 6.99
C ARG A 221 7.65 1.84 8.09
N VAL A 222 6.51 1.85 8.79
CA VAL A 222 6.15 2.88 9.80
C VAL A 222 6.11 2.32 11.23
N ALA A 223 5.61 1.10 11.38
CA ALA A 223 5.12 0.52 12.62
C ALA A 223 5.69 -0.89 12.91
N ALA A 224 6.86 -1.23 12.36
CA ALA A 224 7.51 -2.55 12.47
C ALA A 224 7.50 -3.16 13.88
N HIS A 225 7.66 -2.32 14.93
CA HIS A 225 7.69 -2.76 16.32
C HIS A 225 6.40 -3.44 16.82
N HIS A 226 5.27 -3.26 16.13
CA HIS A 226 3.99 -3.90 16.45
C HIS A 226 3.85 -5.34 15.91
N PHE A 227 4.71 -5.78 14.99
CA PHE A 227 4.67 -7.14 14.45
C PHE A 227 5.07 -8.18 15.52
N LYS A 228 4.30 -9.26 15.61
CA LYS A 228 4.55 -10.38 16.53
C LYS A 228 5.22 -11.54 15.79
N GLU A 229 5.77 -12.47 16.58
CA GLU A 229 6.44 -13.66 16.08
C GLU A 229 5.51 -14.56 15.24
N ILE A 230 4.25 -14.69 15.65
CA ILE A 230 3.21 -15.43 14.90
C ILE A 230 2.89 -14.79 13.54
N ASP A 231 3.04 -13.48 13.40
CA ASP A 231 2.84 -12.79 12.11
C ASP A 231 4.00 -13.11 11.16
N LEU A 232 5.23 -13.18 11.69
CA LEU A 232 6.42 -13.63 10.94
C LEU A 232 6.31 -15.10 10.52
N GLN A 233 5.82 -15.98 11.39
CA GLN A 233 5.58 -17.40 11.08
C GLN A 233 4.61 -17.56 9.90
N ARG A 234 3.55 -16.76 9.86
CA ARG A 234 2.58 -16.74 8.75
C ARG A 234 3.21 -16.24 7.44
N ILE A 235 4.09 -15.24 7.51
CA ILE A 235 4.79 -14.71 6.33
C ILE A 235 5.89 -15.70 5.84
N SER A 236 6.62 -16.36 6.75
CA SER A 236 7.63 -17.37 6.38
C SER A 236 6.99 -18.63 5.81
N LEU A 237 5.79 -19.01 6.28
CA LEU A 237 5.00 -20.10 5.69
C LEU A 237 4.61 -19.85 4.23
N ILE A 238 4.38 -18.59 3.83
CA ILE A 238 4.14 -18.22 2.41
C ILE A 238 5.41 -18.37 1.56
N LEU A 239 6.58 -18.28 2.19
CA LEU A 239 7.90 -18.39 1.56
C LEU A 239 8.54 -19.79 1.71
N ASN A 240 7.82 -20.75 2.31
CA ASN A 240 8.38 -22.08 2.58
C ASN A 240 8.41 -22.95 1.31
N PRO A 241 9.51 -23.68 1.04
CA PRO A 241 9.83 -24.24 -0.29
C PRO A 241 9.00 -25.47 -0.73
N THR A 242 8.02 -25.92 0.05
CA THR A 242 7.24 -27.14 -0.28
C THR A 242 6.33 -26.97 -1.49
N VAL A 243 6.02 -25.74 -1.90
CA VAL A 243 5.46 -25.44 -3.23
C VAL A 243 6.57 -25.48 -4.29
N GLN A 244 7.00 -26.70 -4.60
CA GLN A 244 7.81 -27.14 -5.75
C GLN A 244 8.54 -26.02 -6.50
N ILE A 245 9.80 -25.79 -6.12
CA ILE A 245 10.76 -24.85 -6.71
C ILE A 245 10.81 -24.89 -8.26
N ASP A 246 10.53 -26.06 -8.86
CA ASP A 246 10.51 -26.29 -10.31
C ASP A 246 9.14 -26.16 -10.98
N ARG A 247 8.06 -26.05 -10.21
CA ARG A 247 6.69 -25.82 -10.70
C ARG A 247 6.08 -24.50 -10.22
N MET A 248 6.91 -23.48 -9.97
CA MET A 248 6.40 -22.12 -9.74
C MET A 248 5.69 -21.60 -11.00
N GLU A 249 4.36 -21.63 -10.97
CA GLU A 249 3.52 -21.06 -12.02
C GLU A 249 3.65 -19.52 -12.05
N LYS A 250 3.47 -18.91 -13.23
CA LYS A 250 3.51 -17.44 -13.38
C LYS A 250 2.44 -16.71 -12.56
N SER A 251 1.36 -17.39 -12.18
CA SER A 251 0.31 -16.91 -11.27
C SER A 251 0.92 -16.43 -9.95
N GLN A 252 1.64 -17.33 -9.25
CA GLN A 252 2.04 -17.20 -7.84
C GLN A 252 3.16 -16.16 -7.57
N LEU A 253 3.75 -15.60 -8.64
CA LEU A 253 4.93 -14.75 -8.58
C LEU A 253 4.70 -13.41 -7.82
N PRO A 254 3.55 -12.70 -7.96
CA PRO A 254 3.29 -11.46 -7.24
C PRO A 254 3.08 -11.66 -5.73
N LYS A 255 2.37 -12.72 -5.31
CA LYS A 255 2.23 -13.06 -3.89
C LYS A 255 3.61 -13.32 -3.26
N LEU A 256 4.47 -14.04 -3.99
CA LEU A 256 5.82 -14.35 -3.53
C LEU A 256 6.71 -13.09 -3.49
N SER A 257 6.66 -12.23 -4.52
CA SER A 257 7.30 -10.90 -4.55
C SER A 257 6.96 -10.07 -3.30
N LYS A 258 5.67 -9.90 -2.98
CA LYS A 258 5.25 -9.06 -1.85
C LYS A 258 5.55 -9.68 -0.48
N ALA A 259 5.62 -11.00 -0.36
CA ALA A 259 6.09 -11.67 0.85
C ALA A 259 7.60 -11.42 1.09
N VAL A 260 8.43 -11.46 0.04
CA VAL A 260 9.85 -11.08 0.10
C VAL A 260 10.00 -9.61 0.47
N GLU A 261 9.26 -8.71 -0.18
CA GLU A 261 9.36 -7.26 0.08
C GLU A 261 9.06 -6.93 1.56
N LEU A 262 8.00 -7.54 2.11
CA LEU A 262 7.61 -7.45 3.51
C LEU A 262 8.71 -7.94 4.46
N LEU A 263 9.27 -9.13 4.24
CA LEU A 263 10.39 -9.61 5.07
C LEU A 263 11.64 -8.75 4.91
N ALA A 264 11.94 -8.22 3.71
CA ALA A 264 13.08 -7.34 3.48
C ALA A 264 12.97 -5.99 4.21
N ILE A 265 11.74 -5.57 4.52
CA ILE A 265 11.48 -4.41 5.40
C ILE A 265 11.66 -4.82 6.88
N LEU A 266 11.01 -5.91 7.32
CA LEU A 266 11.02 -6.33 8.73
C LEU A 266 12.42 -6.75 9.21
N CYS A 267 13.18 -7.51 8.41
CA CYS A 267 14.51 -8.01 8.77
C CYS A 267 15.60 -6.91 8.88
N LYS A 268 15.27 -5.64 8.59
CA LYS A 268 16.13 -4.50 8.98
C LYS A 268 16.20 -4.33 10.51
N THR A 269 15.21 -4.85 11.24
CA THR A 269 15.18 -4.88 12.70
C THR A 269 15.85 -6.14 13.23
N ARG A 270 16.88 -6.00 14.08
CA ARG A 270 17.68 -7.12 14.61
C ARG A 270 16.83 -8.25 15.20
N ARG A 271 15.77 -7.93 15.95
CA ARG A 271 14.82 -8.91 16.52
C ARG A 271 14.24 -9.84 15.46
N PHE A 272 13.83 -9.31 14.32
CA PHE A 272 13.15 -10.06 13.26
C PHE A 272 14.14 -10.81 12.37
N ALA A 273 15.32 -10.24 12.10
CA ALA A 273 16.42 -10.97 11.45
C ALA A 273 16.91 -12.16 12.29
N GLN A 274 16.97 -12.03 13.63
CA GLN A 274 17.27 -13.16 14.51
C GLN A 274 16.23 -14.27 14.37
N TYR A 275 14.94 -13.92 14.29
CA TYR A 275 13.86 -14.90 14.15
C TYR A 275 13.83 -15.59 12.77
N VAL A 276 13.95 -14.83 11.69
CA VAL A 276 13.86 -15.36 10.31
C VAL A 276 15.12 -16.14 9.91
N PHE A 277 16.29 -15.78 10.46
CA PHE A 277 17.57 -16.41 10.09
C PHE A 277 18.12 -17.38 11.13
N SER A 278 17.54 -17.51 12.33
CA SER A 278 17.97 -18.54 13.29
C SER A 278 17.90 -19.93 12.67
N THR A 279 19.00 -20.66 12.73
CA THR A 279 19.02 -22.11 12.51
C THR A 279 18.29 -22.79 13.67
N GLY A 280 17.53 -23.85 13.38
CA GLY A 280 16.84 -24.63 14.42
C GLY A 280 17.81 -25.12 15.49
N GLY A 281 17.66 -24.62 16.72
CA GLY A 281 18.62 -24.78 17.81
C GLY A 281 18.55 -26.12 18.53
N ASN A 282 18.79 -27.22 17.81
CA ASN A 282 19.17 -28.56 18.29
C ASN A 282 18.44 -29.13 19.53
N ASN A 283 17.17 -28.76 19.72
CA ASN A 283 16.30 -29.22 20.81
C ASN A 283 15.06 -29.90 20.18
N ASN A 284 14.60 -30.99 20.80
CA ASN A 284 13.60 -31.91 20.23
C ASN A 284 12.14 -31.40 20.24
N ILE A 285 11.90 -30.15 19.80
CA ILE A 285 10.56 -29.54 19.70
C ILE A 285 10.42 -28.80 18.36
N GLY A 286 10.16 -29.57 17.30
CA GLY A 286 9.76 -29.06 15.98
C GLY A 286 10.89 -28.52 15.10
N GLU A 287 10.72 -28.68 13.79
CA GLU A 287 11.52 -27.96 12.79
C GLU A 287 11.27 -26.45 12.90
N SER A 288 12.28 -25.62 12.64
CA SER A 288 12.16 -24.16 12.78
C SER A 288 11.34 -23.54 11.64
N VAL A 289 10.01 -23.56 11.78
CA VAL A 289 8.97 -23.09 10.83
C VAL A 289 9.21 -21.67 10.26
N GLY A 290 10.06 -20.87 10.91
CA GLY A 290 10.45 -19.51 10.52
C GLY A 290 11.57 -19.37 9.49
N SER A 291 12.38 -20.41 9.22
CA SER A 291 13.67 -20.22 8.53
C SER A 291 13.57 -20.18 7.00
N VAL A 292 13.71 -18.99 6.40
CA VAL A 292 13.82 -18.82 4.94
C VAL A 292 15.14 -19.41 4.44
N SER A 293 15.08 -20.34 3.46
CA SER A 293 16.30 -20.93 2.88
C SER A 293 17.04 -19.97 1.92
N ALA A 294 18.36 -20.10 1.90
CA ALA A 294 19.22 -19.48 0.90
C ALA A 294 18.82 -19.87 -0.54
N ASP A 295 18.43 -21.12 -0.77
CA ASP A 295 18.06 -21.62 -2.09
C ASP A 295 16.83 -20.90 -2.66
N VAL A 296 15.83 -20.61 -1.81
CA VAL A 296 14.59 -19.92 -2.20
C VAL A 296 14.89 -18.49 -2.65
N LEU A 297 15.69 -17.76 -1.85
CA LEU A 297 16.10 -16.39 -2.18
C LEU A 297 16.96 -16.35 -3.46
N VAL A 298 17.83 -17.34 -3.69
CA VAL A 298 18.57 -17.46 -4.95
C VAL A 298 17.59 -17.75 -6.10
N THR A 299 16.75 -18.79 -6.01
CA THR A 299 15.77 -19.13 -7.06
C THR A 299 14.92 -17.93 -7.47
N LEU A 300 14.48 -17.12 -6.51
CA LEU A 300 13.72 -15.90 -6.78
C LEU A 300 14.53 -14.83 -7.53
N ILE A 301 15.81 -14.62 -7.19
CA ILE A 301 16.72 -13.74 -7.94
C ILE A 301 16.88 -14.22 -9.40
N LEU A 302 16.86 -15.54 -9.65
CA LEU A 302 16.96 -16.11 -11.01
C LEU A 302 15.63 -16.00 -11.79
N LYS A 303 14.54 -16.48 -11.19
CA LYS A 303 13.26 -16.75 -11.88
C LYS A 303 12.28 -15.57 -11.85
N CYS A 304 12.47 -14.57 -10.99
CA CYS A 304 11.53 -13.44 -10.91
C CYS A 304 11.77 -12.40 -12.02
N GLU A 305 10.69 -11.89 -12.60
CA GLU A 305 10.70 -10.79 -13.59
C GLU A 305 10.56 -9.41 -12.92
N ASP A 306 10.08 -9.34 -11.68
CA ASP A 306 9.90 -8.12 -10.87
C ASP A 306 11.23 -7.63 -10.27
N GLN A 307 11.62 -6.40 -10.61
CA GLN A 307 12.87 -5.76 -10.21
C GLN A 307 12.93 -5.46 -8.71
N ASP A 308 11.82 -5.03 -8.10
CA ASP A 308 11.74 -4.72 -6.66
C ASP A 308 11.77 -6.01 -5.83
N ALA A 309 11.18 -7.09 -6.35
CA ALA A 309 11.29 -8.43 -5.76
C ALA A 309 12.74 -8.94 -5.76
N VAL A 310 13.45 -8.84 -6.90
CA VAL A 310 14.86 -9.23 -7.01
C VAL A 310 15.73 -8.36 -6.06
N ALA A 311 15.52 -7.05 -6.01
CA ALA A 311 16.22 -6.16 -5.09
C ALA A 311 15.94 -6.51 -3.60
N SER A 312 14.71 -6.90 -3.27
CA SER A 312 14.30 -7.33 -1.93
C SER A 312 14.89 -8.68 -1.53
N CYS A 313 14.94 -9.65 -2.44
CA CYS A 313 15.65 -10.92 -2.24
C CYS A 313 17.14 -10.67 -1.97
N CYS A 314 17.77 -9.85 -2.83
CA CYS A 314 19.17 -9.43 -2.68
C CYS A 314 19.43 -8.76 -1.31
N ALA A 315 18.52 -7.93 -0.81
CA ALA A 315 18.62 -7.29 0.50
C ALA A 315 18.50 -8.30 1.66
N LEU A 316 17.50 -9.18 1.62
CA LEU A 316 17.33 -10.28 2.60
C LEU A 316 18.53 -11.20 2.65
N TYR A 317 19.07 -11.55 1.48
CA TYR A 317 20.22 -12.43 1.35
C TYR A 317 21.47 -11.84 2.01
N CYS A 318 21.71 -10.54 1.81
CA CYS A 318 22.80 -9.85 2.49
C CYS A 318 22.61 -9.86 4.01
N LEU A 319 21.40 -9.58 4.50
CA LEU A 319 21.09 -9.62 5.94
C LEU A 319 21.30 -11.03 6.52
N MET A 320 20.83 -12.08 5.84
CA MET A 320 21.05 -13.47 6.25
C MET A 320 22.55 -13.79 6.40
N MET A 321 23.40 -13.32 5.48
CA MET A 321 24.86 -13.52 5.53
C MET A 321 25.56 -12.67 6.60
N GLU A 322 25.05 -11.47 6.88
CA GLU A 322 25.48 -10.62 8.01
C GLU A 322 25.14 -11.30 9.36
N PHE A 323 24.00 -12.02 9.45
CA PHE A 323 23.52 -12.68 10.66
C PHE A 323 24.11 -14.09 10.92
N ARG A 324 24.11 -15.01 9.94
CA ARG A 324 24.43 -16.43 10.18
C ARG A 324 25.92 -16.71 10.44
N LYS A 325 26.83 -15.90 9.89
CA LYS A 325 28.30 -16.12 9.95
C LYS A 325 28.80 -17.50 9.46
N ASP A 326 28.00 -18.20 8.65
CA ASP A 326 28.37 -19.49 8.06
C ASP A 326 29.16 -19.27 6.75
N ASP A 327 30.46 -19.54 6.80
CA ASP A 327 31.37 -19.32 5.67
C ASP A 327 31.26 -20.37 4.54
N ASN A 328 30.66 -21.53 4.81
CA ASN A 328 30.35 -22.51 3.77
C ASN A 328 29.09 -22.08 3.01
N LEU A 329 28.03 -21.70 3.73
CA LEU A 329 26.81 -21.15 3.14
C LEU A 329 27.11 -19.89 2.32
N ARG A 330 28.01 -19.01 2.82
CA ARG A 330 28.51 -17.82 2.09
C ARG A 330 29.28 -18.16 0.81
N ARG A 331 29.95 -19.32 0.72
CA ARG A 331 30.71 -19.73 -0.47
C ARG A 331 29.81 -20.24 -1.58
N ASP A 332 28.99 -21.27 -1.31
CA ASP A 332 28.01 -21.83 -2.25
C ASP A 332 27.08 -20.73 -2.81
N ALA A 333 26.59 -19.87 -1.91
CA ALA A 333 25.87 -18.65 -2.25
C ALA A 333 26.53 -17.77 -3.33
N LEU A 334 27.81 -17.45 -3.14
CA LEU A 334 28.54 -16.57 -4.06
C LEU A 334 28.84 -17.30 -5.38
N GLU A 335 29.14 -18.59 -5.34
CA GLU A 335 29.34 -19.43 -6.53
C GLU A 335 28.07 -19.48 -7.40
N ARG A 336 26.88 -19.71 -6.80
CA ARG A 336 25.60 -19.70 -7.53
C ARG A 336 25.24 -18.33 -8.11
N ILE A 337 25.46 -17.24 -7.37
CA ILE A 337 25.20 -15.88 -7.86
C ILE A 337 26.21 -15.50 -8.97
N CYS A 338 27.47 -15.93 -8.90
CA CYS A 338 28.44 -15.77 -9.98
C CYS A 338 28.11 -16.65 -11.20
N TYR A 339 27.55 -17.85 -11.02
CA TYR A 339 27.05 -18.67 -12.12
C TYR A 339 25.87 -18.01 -12.84
N PHE A 340 24.94 -17.39 -12.10
CA PHE A 340 23.88 -16.57 -12.68
C PHE A 340 24.42 -15.37 -13.47
N LEU A 341 25.34 -14.60 -12.87
CA LEU A 341 25.97 -13.45 -13.56
C LEU A 341 26.67 -13.82 -14.88
N ARG A 342 27.17 -15.05 -15.01
CA ARG A 342 27.77 -15.60 -16.24
C ARG A 342 26.76 -16.13 -17.27
N SER A 343 25.50 -16.32 -16.89
CA SER A 343 24.43 -16.85 -17.74
C SER A 343 23.36 -15.79 -18.09
N CYS A 344 23.45 -14.59 -17.52
CA CYS A 344 22.61 -13.45 -17.90
C CYS A 344 22.97 -12.90 -19.30
N ASN A 345 21.95 -12.56 -20.09
CA ASN A 345 22.09 -11.80 -21.33
C ASN A 345 21.87 -10.29 -21.09
N ASP A 346 22.16 -9.45 -22.08
CA ASP A 346 21.99 -7.98 -22.00
C ASP A 346 20.54 -7.53 -21.68
N LYS A 347 19.53 -8.41 -21.86
CA LYS A 347 18.14 -8.19 -21.46
C LYS A 347 17.92 -8.27 -19.94
N ASP A 348 18.75 -9.02 -19.21
CA ASP A 348 18.68 -9.20 -17.76
C ASP A 348 19.55 -8.19 -16.98
N ARG A 349 19.99 -7.12 -17.64
CA ARG A 349 20.96 -6.12 -17.14
C ARG A 349 20.67 -5.58 -15.74
N GLU A 350 19.41 -5.43 -15.34
CA GLU A 350 19.07 -4.99 -13.98
C GLU A 350 19.18 -6.10 -12.92
N LYS A 351 18.85 -7.35 -13.28
CA LYS A 351 19.17 -8.52 -12.44
C LYS A 351 20.68 -8.66 -12.26
N CYS A 352 21.47 -8.41 -13.31
CA CYS A 352 22.93 -8.35 -13.22
C CYS A 352 23.41 -7.28 -12.24
N ILE A 353 22.80 -6.08 -12.25
CA ILE A 353 23.15 -5.00 -11.32
C ILE A 353 22.79 -5.40 -9.87
N ALA A 354 21.62 -5.99 -9.65
CA ALA A 354 21.19 -6.44 -8.33
C ALA A 354 22.11 -7.57 -7.78
N ALA A 355 22.38 -8.59 -8.58
CA ALA A 355 23.29 -9.69 -8.24
C ALA A 355 24.73 -9.18 -8.00
N ALA A 356 25.25 -8.26 -8.83
CA ALA A 356 26.55 -7.63 -8.61
C ALA A 356 26.59 -6.78 -7.33
N VAL A 357 25.47 -6.15 -6.94
CA VAL A 357 25.35 -5.46 -5.65
C VAL A 357 25.45 -6.44 -4.47
N VAL A 358 24.84 -7.64 -4.56
CA VAL A 358 25.00 -8.70 -3.55
C VAL A 358 26.44 -9.20 -3.47
N VAL A 359 27.05 -9.56 -4.62
CA VAL A 359 28.46 -9.98 -4.66
C VAL A 359 29.36 -8.90 -4.06
N SER A 360 29.14 -7.62 -4.36
CA SER A 360 29.93 -6.51 -3.79
C SER A 360 29.76 -6.32 -2.26
N LYS A 361 28.72 -6.90 -1.65
CA LYS A 361 28.50 -6.92 -0.19
C LYS A 361 29.07 -8.17 0.49
N ILE A 362 28.93 -9.35 -0.13
CA ILE A 362 29.42 -10.61 0.45
C ILE A 362 30.94 -10.74 0.26
N LEU A 363 31.47 -10.36 -0.91
CA LEU A 363 32.87 -10.54 -1.26
C LEU A 363 33.85 -9.93 -0.25
N PRO A 364 33.65 -8.70 0.31
CA PRO A 364 34.53 -8.16 1.35
C PRO A 364 34.62 -9.01 2.61
N HIS A 365 33.49 -9.57 3.09
CA HIS A 365 33.49 -10.43 4.29
C HIS A 365 34.26 -11.73 4.05
N ILE A 366 34.04 -12.36 2.88
CA ILE A 366 34.78 -13.55 2.46
C ILE A 366 36.28 -13.23 2.29
N TYR A 367 36.63 -12.10 1.66
CA TYR A 367 38.03 -11.70 1.46
C TYR A 367 38.75 -11.42 2.80
N THR A 368 38.10 -10.77 3.77
CA THR A 368 38.72 -10.51 5.08
C THR A 368 39.04 -11.78 5.87
N GLN A 369 38.45 -12.93 5.51
CA GLN A 369 38.78 -14.23 6.10
C GLN A 369 39.68 -15.09 5.19
N LEU A 370 39.51 -15.09 3.86
CA LEU A 370 40.41 -15.81 2.93
C LEU A 370 41.79 -15.17 2.75
N VAL A 371 42.03 -13.95 3.22
CA VAL A 371 43.41 -13.44 3.39
C VAL A 371 44.19 -14.26 4.45
N ILE A 372 43.51 -15.01 5.31
CA ILE A 372 44.11 -15.97 6.26
C ILE A 372 44.28 -17.37 5.62
N SER A 373 43.56 -17.68 4.52
CA SER A 373 43.68 -18.96 3.80
C SER A 373 43.46 -18.84 2.29
N THR A 374 44.56 -18.94 1.53
CA THR A 374 44.65 -19.21 0.07
C THR A 374 43.83 -18.31 -0.87
N THR A 375 44.46 -17.22 -1.33
CA THR A 375 43.83 -16.09 -2.06
C THR A 375 43.59 -16.27 -3.58
N HIS A 376 43.92 -17.41 -4.19
CA HIS A 376 44.19 -17.44 -5.63
C HIS A 376 42.97 -17.51 -6.59
N ASN A 377 41.81 -18.04 -6.16
CA ASN A 377 40.71 -18.39 -7.09
C ASN A 377 39.59 -17.33 -7.21
N LEU A 378 39.31 -16.55 -6.15
CA LEU A 378 38.17 -15.60 -6.15
C LEU A 378 38.41 -14.34 -7.00
N SER A 379 39.67 -13.98 -7.26
CA SER A 379 40.02 -12.83 -8.12
C SER A 379 39.59 -13.06 -9.57
N GLN A 380 39.84 -14.26 -10.12
CA GLN A 380 39.42 -14.62 -11.48
C GLN A 380 37.90 -14.72 -11.64
N LEU A 381 37.16 -14.98 -10.56
CA LEU A 381 35.71 -15.19 -10.60
C LEU A 381 34.92 -13.90 -10.83
N VAL A 382 35.41 -12.75 -10.32
CA VAL A 382 34.67 -11.48 -10.27
C VAL A 382 35.23 -10.41 -11.23
N PHE A 383 36.53 -10.41 -11.52
CA PHE A 383 37.16 -9.32 -12.27
C PHE A 383 37.23 -9.50 -13.79
N ASN A 384 36.95 -10.71 -14.31
CA ASN A 384 36.99 -11.00 -15.75
C ASN A 384 35.69 -10.64 -16.51
N GLU A 385 34.62 -10.24 -15.79
CA GLU A 385 33.30 -9.94 -16.38
C GLU A 385 33.13 -8.44 -16.69
N PRO A 386 33.00 -8.01 -17.97
CA PRO A 386 32.93 -6.58 -18.32
C PRO A 386 31.66 -5.89 -17.80
N LEU A 387 30.56 -6.61 -17.58
CA LEU A 387 29.34 -6.08 -16.96
C LEU A 387 29.52 -5.86 -15.45
N ALA A 388 30.07 -6.86 -14.75
CA ALA A 388 30.40 -6.73 -13.32
C ALA A 388 31.42 -5.61 -13.10
N PHE A 389 32.45 -5.50 -13.95
CA PHE A 389 33.47 -4.45 -13.88
C PHE A 389 32.88 -3.04 -14.12
N LYS A 390 31.91 -2.89 -15.04
CA LYS A 390 31.16 -1.64 -15.22
C LYS A 390 30.38 -1.25 -13.95
N ALA A 391 29.64 -2.19 -13.35
CA ALA A 391 28.90 -1.93 -12.10
C ALA A 391 29.84 -1.56 -10.94
N PHE A 392 30.97 -2.25 -10.79
CA PHE A 392 32.00 -1.93 -9.80
C PHE A 392 32.62 -0.54 -10.02
N LYS A 393 32.87 -0.15 -11.28
CA LYS A 393 33.47 1.15 -11.64
C LYS A 393 32.56 2.33 -11.27
N VAL A 394 31.25 2.20 -11.44
CA VAL A 394 30.26 3.19 -10.96
C VAL A 394 30.35 3.37 -9.44
N ARG A 395 30.41 2.27 -8.68
CA ARG A 395 30.50 2.33 -7.21
C ARG A 395 31.86 2.83 -6.70
N ARG A 396 32.96 2.50 -7.38
CA ARG A 396 34.34 2.90 -6.98
C ARG A 396 34.49 4.42 -6.90
N ASN A 397 33.91 5.15 -7.85
CA ASN A 397 33.91 6.62 -7.88
C ASN A 397 33.12 7.25 -6.70
N VAL A 398 32.12 6.56 -6.15
CA VAL A 398 31.36 6.99 -4.96
C VAL A 398 32.10 6.63 -3.67
N PHE A 399 32.67 5.41 -3.62
CA PHE A 399 33.37 4.90 -2.43
C PHE A 399 34.66 5.66 -2.13
N GLN A 400 35.48 5.95 -3.16
CA GLN A 400 36.69 6.75 -3.00
C GLN A 400 36.37 8.16 -2.48
N LYS A 401 35.29 8.81 -2.96
CA LYS A 401 34.86 10.13 -2.45
C LYS A 401 34.44 10.14 -0.98
N LYS A 402 33.96 9.02 -0.41
CA LYS A 402 33.60 8.94 1.02
C LYS A 402 34.76 8.56 1.94
N HIS A 403 35.71 7.72 1.49
CA HIS A 403 36.82 7.26 2.36
C HIS A 403 38.11 8.10 2.25
N ALA A 404 38.35 8.81 1.15
CA ALA A 404 39.57 9.63 0.98
C ALA A 404 39.73 10.76 2.02
N LYS A 405 38.66 11.17 2.72
CA LYS A 405 38.70 12.17 3.80
C LYS A 405 38.96 11.62 5.21
N LYS A 406 39.22 10.31 5.38
CA LYS A 406 39.46 9.69 6.70
C LYS A 406 40.77 8.89 6.85
N PHE A 407 41.67 8.96 5.88
CA PHE A 407 42.97 8.26 5.90
C PHE A 407 44.20 9.19 5.73
N PHE A 408 44.02 10.50 5.95
CA PHE A 408 45.11 11.49 5.99
C PHE A 408 45.08 12.27 7.32
N CYS A 409 45.30 11.57 8.44
CA CYS A 409 45.76 12.14 9.71
C CYS A 409 46.13 11.00 10.69
N ARG A 410 47.44 10.87 10.98
CA ARG A 410 48.08 9.80 11.76
C ARG A 410 48.01 8.42 11.10
#